data_AF-A0A8S2MD85-F1
#
_entry.id   AF-A0A8S2MD85-F1
#
_cell.length_a   1.000
_cell.length_b   1.000
_cell.length_c   1.000
_cell.angle_alpha   90.00
_cell.angle_beta   90.00
_cell.angle_gamma   90.00
#
_symmetry.space_group_name_H-M   'P 1'
#
loop_
_entity.id
_entity.type
_entity.pdbx_description
1 polymer ?
#
loop_
_entity_poly.entity_id
_entity_poly.type
_entity_poly.pdbx_seq_one_letter_code
_entity_poly.pdbx_strand_id
1 'polypeptide(L)'
;MRLSQIRFHAEDCNFVIEGIPLKPYHSHPNNYYYVQSNMILRREQIQKIVDKNEFLMTISAFPRLGCAACTHSEYKSDPLNSFESSICCSDHFKTSNHSTNNLSLTTACPIWRGYLSNVDRRWNILSRTTDDRTKEEIENNILHSSRYSSVSCYLSQTSQIYNDIKINIDHEVYQTLINNDCPEGVARHFAHLFLRDPLYVTDEQVYPTGD
;
A
#
# COMPACT_ATOMS: atom_id res chain seq x y z
N MET A 1 -7.65 8.93 -32.60
CA MET A 1 -7.89 8.09 -31.40
C MET A 1 -7.40 8.89 -30.19
N ARG A 2 -8.28 9.37 -29.29
CA ARG A 2 -7.87 10.26 -28.17
C ARG A 2 -7.17 9.45 -27.08
N LEU A 3 -5.88 9.19 -27.25
CA LEU A 3 -5.02 8.52 -26.28
C LEU A 3 -4.62 9.43 -25.09
N SER A 4 -5.36 10.50 -24.80
CA SER A 4 -4.82 11.65 -24.06
C SER A 4 -5.21 11.77 -22.59
N GLN A 5 -5.39 10.67 -21.85
CA GLN A 5 -5.88 10.76 -20.47
C GLN A 5 -5.26 9.68 -19.55
N ILE A 6 -4.03 9.95 -19.09
CA ILE A 6 -3.28 9.20 -18.06
C ILE A 6 -3.09 10.11 -16.86
N ARG A 7 -3.13 9.56 -15.65
CA ARG A 7 -2.71 10.25 -14.43
C ARG A 7 -1.55 9.50 -13.79
N PHE A 8 -0.55 10.25 -13.33
CA PHE A 8 0.57 9.71 -12.57
C PHE A 8 0.53 10.23 -11.14
N HIS A 9 0.95 9.39 -10.21
CA HIS A 9 1.04 9.66 -8.78
C HIS A 9 2.45 9.30 -8.28
N ALA A 10 2.95 10.09 -7.33
CA ALA A 10 4.13 9.72 -6.57
C ALA A 10 3.76 8.59 -5.60
N GLU A 11 4.73 7.71 -5.32
CA GLU A 11 4.60 6.59 -4.38
C GLU A 11 5.56 6.74 -3.21
N ASP A 12 5.45 5.87 -2.20
CA ASP A 12 6.27 5.93 -0.97
C ASP A 12 7.79 5.98 -1.25
N CYS A 13 8.24 5.38 -2.36
CA CYS A 13 9.64 5.43 -2.79
C CYS A 13 9.85 6.40 -3.96
N ASN A 14 10.92 7.20 -3.92
CA ASN A 14 11.21 8.24 -4.92
C ASN A 14 11.58 7.72 -6.32
N PHE A 15 11.93 6.44 -6.41
CA PHE A 15 12.15 5.72 -7.66
C PHE A 15 10.92 4.95 -8.15
N VAL A 16 9.75 5.17 -7.55
CA VAL A 16 8.48 4.52 -7.89
C VAL A 16 7.47 5.56 -8.38
N ILE A 17 6.76 5.20 -9.45
CA ILE A 17 5.66 5.99 -10.00
C ILE A 17 4.46 5.08 -10.23
N GLU A 18 3.28 5.53 -9.81
CA GLU A 18 2.02 4.86 -10.14
C GLU A 18 1.37 5.58 -11.32
N GLY A 19 1.00 4.84 -12.37
CA GLY A 19 0.24 5.37 -13.50
C GLY A 19 -1.11 4.69 -13.61
N ILE A 20 -2.19 5.46 -13.72
CA ILE A 20 -3.56 4.98 -13.89
C ILE A 20 -4.22 5.58 -15.15
N PRO A 21 -5.25 4.93 -15.72
CA PRO A 21 -6.11 5.62 -16.68
C PRO A 21 -6.85 6.78 -15.98
N LEU A 22 -7.02 7.93 -16.66
CA LEU A 22 -7.74 9.06 -16.05
C LEU A 22 -9.22 8.76 -15.80
N LYS A 23 -9.80 7.86 -16.60
CA LYS A 23 -11.19 7.41 -16.49
C LYS A 23 -11.22 5.90 -16.31
N PRO A 24 -12.11 5.38 -15.45
CA PRO A 24 -12.32 3.94 -15.32
C PRO A 24 -12.63 3.28 -16.67
N TYR A 25 -12.19 2.03 -16.83
CA TYR A 25 -12.58 1.22 -17.98
C TYR A 25 -14.08 0.87 -17.90
N HIS A 26 -14.74 0.77 -19.05
CA HIS A 26 -16.14 0.31 -19.11
C HIS A 26 -16.19 -1.22 -19.14
N SER A 27 -17.27 -1.80 -18.60
CA SER A 27 -17.45 -3.25 -18.41
C SER A 27 -17.66 -4.08 -19.69
N HIS A 28 -17.71 -3.45 -20.86
CA HIS A 28 -17.90 -4.17 -22.12
C HIS A 28 -16.62 -4.96 -22.51
N PRO A 29 -16.71 -6.24 -22.89
CA PRO A 29 -15.53 -7.07 -23.23
C PRO A 29 -14.63 -6.49 -24.31
N ASN A 30 -15.22 -5.82 -25.31
CA ASN A 30 -14.44 -5.12 -26.33
C ASN A 30 -13.52 -4.03 -25.75
N ASN A 31 -13.62 -3.63 -24.48
CA ASN A 31 -12.72 -2.65 -23.91
C ASN A 31 -11.42 -3.23 -23.35
N TYR A 32 -11.25 -4.56 -23.29
CA TYR A 32 -10.03 -5.15 -22.74
C TYR A 32 -8.77 -4.76 -23.53
N TYR A 33 -8.86 -4.55 -24.85
CA TYR A 33 -7.70 -4.08 -25.62
C TYR A 33 -7.26 -2.65 -25.23
N TYR A 34 -8.18 -1.82 -24.70
CA TYR A 34 -7.80 -0.48 -24.21
C TYR A 34 -6.92 -0.54 -22.97
N VAL A 35 -7.03 -1.59 -22.14
CA VAL A 35 -6.21 -1.75 -20.94
C VAL A 35 -4.75 -1.87 -21.33
N GLN A 36 -4.42 -2.81 -22.22
CA GLN A 36 -3.05 -3.02 -22.69
C GLN A 36 -2.52 -1.79 -23.44
N SER A 37 -3.29 -1.23 -24.37
CA SER A 37 -2.87 -0.03 -25.11
C SER A 37 -2.61 1.16 -24.19
N ASN A 38 -3.41 1.33 -23.13
CA ASN A 38 -3.18 2.36 -22.13
C ASN A 38 -1.96 2.07 -21.23
N MET A 39 -1.69 0.81 -20.89
CA MET A 39 -0.46 0.40 -20.17
C MET A 39 0.80 0.64 -21.00
N ILE A 40 0.77 0.31 -22.29
CA ILE A 40 1.87 0.58 -23.23
C ILE A 40 2.13 2.08 -23.29
N LEU A 41 1.08 2.88 -23.50
CA LEU A 41 1.19 4.32 -23.55
C LEU A 41 1.77 4.92 -22.26
N ARG A 42 1.36 4.44 -21.08
CA ARG A 42 1.96 4.86 -19.79
C ARG A 42 3.48 4.66 -19.78
N ARG A 43 3.93 3.48 -20.21
CA ARG A 43 5.37 3.17 -20.28
C ARG A 43 6.10 4.05 -21.29
N GLU A 44 5.53 4.24 -22.47
CA GLU A 44 6.10 5.11 -23.51
C GLU A 44 6.24 6.57 -23.06
N GLN A 45 5.27 7.10 -22.31
CA GLN A 45 5.33 8.47 -21.81
C GLN A 45 6.44 8.64 -20.77
N ILE A 46 6.57 7.71 -19.82
CA ILE A 46 7.66 7.76 -18.83
C ILE A 46 9.02 7.58 -19.51
N GLN A 47 9.15 6.61 -20.43
CA GLN A 47 10.43 6.32 -21.08
C GLN A 47 10.96 7.48 -21.95
N LYS A 48 10.08 8.41 -22.36
CA LYS A 48 10.48 9.65 -23.05
C LYS A 48 11.09 10.72 -22.13
N ILE A 49 10.87 10.61 -20.83
CA ILE A 49 11.27 11.60 -19.82
C ILE A 49 12.54 11.14 -19.08
N VAL A 50 12.69 9.83 -18.86
CA VAL A 50 13.89 9.27 -18.21
C VAL A 50 15.14 9.43 -19.09
N ASP A 51 16.30 9.45 -18.46
CA ASP A 51 17.57 9.61 -19.17
C ASP A 51 17.91 8.41 -20.07
N LYS A 52 18.86 8.59 -21.00
CA LYS A 52 19.24 7.57 -21.99
C LYS A 52 19.62 6.20 -21.40
N ASN A 53 20.13 6.18 -20.17
CA ASN A 53 20.58 4.97 -19.47
C ASN A 53 19.62 4.55 -18.34
N GLU A 54 18.44 5.17 -18.25
CA GLU A 54 17.41 4.85 -17.28
C GLU A 54 16.25 4.12 -17.96
N PHE A 55 15.69 3.14 -17.26
CA PHE A 55 14.66 2.28 -17.79
C PHE A 55 13.52 2.13 -16.80
N LEU A 56 12.30 2.35 -17.28
CA LEU A 56 11.11 2.01 -16.51
C LEU A 56 10.96 0.49 -16.44
N MET A 57 10.93 -0.05 -15.22
CA MET A 57 10.65 -1.46 -14.98
C MET A 57 9.40 -1.63 -14.12
N THR A 58 8.57 -2.61 -14.48
CA THR A 58 7.44 -3.05 -13.64
C THR A 58 7.85 -4.30 -12.88
N ILE A 59 8.66 -4.12 -11.84
CA ILE A 59 9.12 -5.19 -10.95
C ILE A 59 8.43 -5.07 -9.60
N SER A 60 8.16 -6.21 -8.96
CA SER A 60 7.45 -6.24 -7.68
C SER A 60 8.36 -6.02 -6.46
N ALA A 61 9.67 -6.25 -6.62
CA ALA A 61 10.70 -5.91 -5.64
C ALA A 61 12.01 -5.64 -6.37
N PHE A 62 12.76 -4.62 -5.93
CA PHE A 62 14.10 -4.35 -6.46
C PHE A 62 15.11 -5.30 -5.78
N PRO A 63 15.77 -6.22 -6.51
CA PRO A 63 16.54 -7.31 -5.92
C PRO A 63 17.64 -6.86 -4.96
N ARG A 64 18.24 -5.69 -5.22
CA ARG A 64 19.36 -5.14 -4.44
C ARG A 64 18.97 -3.99 -3.52
N LEU A 65 17.68 -3.78 -3.24
CA LEU A 65 17.26 -2.72 -2.33
C LEU A 65 17.94 -2.90 -0.97
N GLY A 66 18.61 -1.84 -0.50
CA GLY A 66 19.37 -1.84 0.75
C GLY A 66 20.73 -2.54 0.70
N CYS A 67 21.24 -2.87 -0.49
CA CYS A 67 22.64 -3.24 -0.70
C CYS A 67 23.53 -2.01 -0.91
N ALA A 68 24.83 -2.17 -0.70
CA ALA A 68 25.80 -1.17 -1.13
C ALA A 68 25.67 -0.89 -2.64
N ALA A 69 25.82 0.39 -3.03
CA ALA A 69 25.73 0.86 -4.41
C ALA A 69 24.44 0.42 -5.14
N CYS A 70 23.29 0.46 -4.44
CA CYS A 70 22.00 0.08 -5.02
C CYS A 70 21.26 1.23 -5.73
N THR A 71 21.74 2.47 -5.58
CA THR A 71 21.21 3.69 -6.23
C THR A 71 22.31 4.45 -6.97
N HIS A 72 21.92 5.25 -7.97
CA HIS A 72 22.80 6.25 -8.58
C HIS A 72 22.80 7.51 -7.70
N SER A 73 23.99 7.95 -7.29
CA SER A 73 24.24 8.58 -5.98
C SER A 73 24.15 7.55 -4.84
N GLU A 74 25.28 7.27 -4.20
CA GLU A 74 25.35 6.36 -3.07
C GLU A 74 24.88 7.07 -1.80
N TYR A 75 23.65 6.81 -1.39
CA TYR A 75 23.14 7.28 -0.11
C TYR A 75 23.55 6.32 0.99
N LYS A 76 24.21 6.85 2.02
CA LYS A 76 24.52 6.10 3.24
C LYS A 76 23.32 6.12 4.17
N SER A 77 23.07 5.00 4.84
CA SER A 77 22.16 4.94 5.98
C SER A 77 22.78 5.63 7.19
N ASP A 78 21.94 6.30 7.99
CA ASP A 78 22.32 6.84 9.30
C ASP A 78 21.29 6.40 10.35
N PRO A 79 21.41 5.19 10.90
CA PRO A 79 20.40 4.61 11.79
C PRO A 79 20.19 5.38 13.10
N LEU A 80 21.12 6.26 13.47
CA LEU A 80 21.06 6.99 14.74
C LEU A 80 20.31 8.32 14.60
N ASN A 81 20.36 8.93 13.42
CA ASN A 81 19.81 10.27 13.21
C ASN A 81 18.74 10.34 12.11
N SER A 82 18.55 9.29 11.31
CA SER A 82 17.54 9.26 10.25
C SER A 82 16.16 8.87 10.79
N PHE A 83 15.11 9.37 10.12
CA PHE A 83 13.71 9.12 10.46
C PHE A 83 13.38 7.63 10.46
N GLU A 84 13.76 6.90 9.41
CA GLU A 84 13.52 5.45 9.34
C GLU A 84 14.45 4.65 10.28
N SER A 85 15.54 5.28 10.75
CA SER A 85 16.57 4.64 11.57
C SER A 85 17.08 3.32 10.97
N SER A 86 17.03 3.19 9.64
CA SER A 86 17.28 1.94 8.95
C SER A 86 18.76 1.72 8.70
N ILE A 87 19.26 0.52 9.02
CA ILE A 87 20.65 0.12 8.78
C ILE A 87 21.01 -0.02 7.30
N CYS A 88 20.01 -0.20 6.42
CA CYS A 88 20.26 -0.54 5.02
C CYS A 88 19.55 0.35 4.01
N CYS A 89 18.49 1.06 4.39
CA CYS A 89 17.77 1.96 3.48
C CYS A 89 17.92 3.40 3.97
N SER A 90 18.41 4.30 3.12
CA SER A 90 18.47 5.72 3.46
C SER A 90 17.07 6.34 3.32
N ASP A 91 16.74 7.32 4.15
CA ASP A 91 15.51 8.11 4.03
C ASP A 91 15.39 8.81 2.66
N HIS A 92 16.52 9.03 1.98
CA HIS A 92 16.56 9.52 0.60
C HIS A 92 15.84 8.60 -0.41
N PHE A 93 15.48 7.37 -0.03
CA PHE A 93 14.67 6.50 -0.87
C PHE A 93 13.18 6.88 -0.83
N LYS A 94 12.75 7.69 0.14
CA LYS A 94 11.35 8.00 0.37
C LYS A 94 10.93 9.27 -0.36
N THR A 95 9.66 9.31 -0.76
CA THR A 95 9.00 10.59 -1.10
C THR A 95 8.38 11.19 0.15
N SER A 96 8.01 12.47 0.08
CA SER A 96 7.25 13.14 1.14
C SER A 96 5.79 12.69 1.21
N ASN A 97 5.31 11.86 0.28
CA ASN A 97 3.91 11.51 0.12
C ASN A 97 3.75 10.00 0.24
N HIS A 98 3.23 9.54 1.38
CA HIS A 98 2.98 8.13 1.63
C HIS A 98 1.71 7.67 0.90
N SER A 99 1.85 6.91 -0.18
CA SER A 99 0.77 6.07 -0.72
C SER A 99 1.12 4.60 -0.54
N THR A 100 0.10 3.79 -0.23
CA THR A 100 0.24 2.36 0.05
C THR A 100 -0.42 1.56 -1.07
N ASN A 101 0.32 0.64 -1.70
CA ASN A 101 -0.15 -0.06 -2.89
C ASN A 101 -0.32 -1.59 -2.77
N ASN A 102 -1.41 -2.06 -3.40
CA ASN A 102 -2.11 -3.35 -3.28
C ASN A 102 -1.36 -4.61 -3.80
N LEU A 103 -1.72 -5.78 -3.25
CA LEU A 103 -1.25 -7.12 -3.63
C LEU A 103 -1.97 -7.67 -4.89
N SER A 104 -1.27 -8.45 -5.73
CA SER A 104 -1.88 -9.32 -6.75
C SER A 104 -1.28 -10.74 -6.72
N LEU A 105 -2.03 -11.70 -7.29
CA LEU A 105 -1.77 -13.16 -7.38
C LEU A 105 -0.46 -13.58 -8.10
N THR A 106 0.40 -12.63 -8.45
CA THR A 106 1.62 -12.87 -9.24
C THR A 106 2.84 -12.93 -8.33
N THR A 107 3.38 -14.14 -8.11
CA THR A 107 4.68 -14.36 -7.47
C THR A 107 5.78 -13.73 -8.34
N ALA A 108 6.53 -12.77 -7.80
CA ALA A 108 7.52 -12.02 -8.57
C ALA A 108 8.63 -11.43 -7.68
N CYS A 109 8.80 -11.94 -6.45
CA CYS A 109 9.75 -11.40 -5.47
C CYS A 109 10.62 -12.49 -4.81
N PRO A 110 11.44 -13.25 -5.57
CA PRO A 110 12.28 -14.29 -4.99
C PRO A 110 13.56 -13.76 -4.33
N ILE A 111 13.99 -12.53 -4.66
CA ILE A 111 15.26 -11.95 -4.19
C ILE A 111 14.99 -10.74 -3.30
N TRP A 112 15.63 -10.72 -2.13
CA TRP A 112 15.55 -9.63 -1.15
C TRP A 112 16.96 -9.24 -0.70
N ARG A 113 17.29 -7.95 -0.81
CA ARG A 113 18.60 -7.40 -0.39
C ARG A 113 19.79 -8.21 -0.91
N GLY A 114 19.71 -8.65 -2.17
CA GLY A 114 20.74 -9.43 -2.86
C GLY A 114 20.74 -10.94 -2.55
N TYR A 115 19.86 -11.42 -1.67
CA TYR A 115 19.77 -12.83 -1.30
C TYR A 115 18.56 -13.50 -1.94
N LEU A 116 18.76 -14.72 -2.45
CA LEU A 116 17.65 -15.58 -2.81
C LEU A 116 16.92 -16.00 -1.53
N SER A 117 15.60 -15.85 -1.54
CA SER A 117 14.75 -16.25 -0.42
C SER A 117 13.94 -17.49 -0.79
N ASN A 118 13.48 -18.21 0.24
CA ASN A 118 12.56 -19.32 0.10
C ASN A 118 11.08 -18.87 0.05
N VAL A 119 10.83 -17.58 -0.22
CA VAL A 119 9.50 -16.98 -0.35
C VAL A 119 9.48 -16.16 -1.65
N ASP A 120 8.48 -16.35 -2.48
CA ASP A 120 8.36 -15.73 -3.80
C ASP A 120 7.37 -14.55 -3.85
N ARG A 121 6.87 -14.14 -2.68
CA ARG A 121 5.82 -13.11 -2.48
C ARG A 121 6.31 -11.99 -1.58
N ARG A 122 5.87 -10.76 -1.89
CA ARG A 122 6.14 -9.55 -1.08
C ARG A 122 5.24 -9.36 0.14
N TRP A 123 4.13 -10.09 0.25
CA TRP A 123 3.06 -9.80 1.22
C TRP A 123 3.53 -9.74 2.68
N ASN A 124 4.26 -10.77 3.12
CA ASN A 124 4.72 -10.84 4.51
C ASN A 124 5.68 -9.71 4.86
N ILE A 125 6.45 -9.22 3.88
CA ILE A 125 7.39 -8.12 4.08
C ILE A 125 6.62 -6.81 4.17
N LEU A 126 5.70 -6.54 3.23
CA LEU A 126 4.88 -5.31 3.26
C LEU A 126 4.02 -5.20 4.51
N SER A 127 3.42 -6.30 4.92
CA SER A 127 2.62 -6.35 6.14
C SER A 127 3.44 -5.91 7.36
N ARG A 128 4.71 -6.31 7.41
CA ARG A 128 5.63 -5.98 8.49
C ARG A 128 6.25 -4.60 8.39
N THR A 129 6.36 -4.01 7.19
CA THR A 129 6.91 -2.65 7.02
C THR A 129 5.99 -1.57 7.56
N THR A 130 4.71 -1.88 7.78
CA THR A 130 3.70 -0.95 8.30
C THR A 130 2.98 -1.51 9.53
N ASP A 131 3.63 -2.44 10.25
CA ASP A 131 3.10 -3.00 11.48
C ASP A 131 3.39 -2.04 12.64
N ASP A 132 2.37 -1.28 13.03
CA ASP A 132 2.40 -0.26 14.07
C ASP A 132 2.08 -0.82 15.47
N ARG A 133 1.85 -2.13 15.59
CA ARG A 133 1.48 -2.74 16.87
C ARG A 133 2.60 -2.64 17.89
N THR A 134 2.25 -2.16 19.07
CA THR A 134 3.05 -2.23 20.28
C THR A 134 3.19 -3.68 20.76
N LYS A 135 4.20 -3.92 21.61
CA LYS A 135 4.38 -5.24 22.26
C LYS A 135 3.15 -5.63 23.08
N GLU A 136 2.55 -4.65 23.77
CA GLU A 136 1.36 -4.86 24.59
C GLU A 136 0.17 -5.32 23.74
N GLU A 137 -0.07 -4.68 22.59
CA GLU A 137 -1.16 -5.07 21.68
C GLU A 137 -1.00 -6.47 21.11
N ILE A 138 0.25 -6.92 20.92
CA ILE A 138 0.57 -8.28 20.47
C ILE A 138 0.39 -9.28 21.62
N GLU A 139 0.99 -9.02 22.78
CA GLU A 139 1.01 -9.93 23.93
C GLU A 139 -0.39 -10.12 24.54
N ASN A 140 -1.17 -9.05 24.64
CA ASN A 140 -2.55 -9.07 25.13
C ASN A 140 -3.55 -9.45 24.04
N ASN A 141 -3.09 -9.73 22.82
CA ASN A 141 -3.92 -10.12 21.68
C ASN A 141 -5.04 -9.11 21.38
N ILE A 142 -4.75 -7.81 21.58
CA ILE A 142 -5.64 -6.69 21.26
C ILE A 142 -5.75 -6.61 19.73
N LEU A 143 -4.63 -6.77 19.03
CA LEU A 143 -4.56 -6.65 17.57
C LEU A 143 -3.89 -7.89 16.93
N HIS A 144 -4.71 -8.74 16.31
CA HIS A 144 -4.26 -10.01 15.74
C HIS A 144 -3.27 -9.90 14.58
N SER A 145 -3.37 -8.83 13.78
CA SER A 145 -2.55 -8.65 12.57
C SER A 145 -2.10 -7.20 12.40
N SER A 146 -1.07 -6.98 11.59
CA SER A 146 -0.72 -5.64 11.10
C SER A 146 -1.92 -4.98 10.43
N ARG A 147 -1.98 -3.64 10.47
CA ARG A 147 -2.97 -2.85 9.72
C ARG A 147 -2.96 -3.14 8.22
N TYR A 148 -1.80 -3.51 7.69
CA TYR A 148 -1.66 -4.02 6.33
C TYR A 148 -1.67 -5.54 6.37
N SER A 149 -2.85 -6.14 6.31
CA SER A 149 -3.03 -7.59 6.37
C SER A 149 -4.25 -8.05 5.56
N SER A 150 -4.54 -9.35 5.61
CA SER A 150 -5.66 -9.93 4.88
C SER A 150 -6.98 -9.42 5.43
N VAL A 151 -8.02 -9.41 4.60
CA VAL A 151 -9.35 -8.94 5.00
C VAL A 151 -9.84 -9.72 6.22
N SER A 152 -10.20 -9.02 7.29
CA SER A 152 -10.59 -9.62 8.57
C SER A 152 -12.00 -10.19 8.59
N CYS A 153 -12.90 -9.72 7.73
CA CYS A 153 -14.29 -10.18 7.70
C CYS A 153 -15.06 -9.86 6.41
N TYR A 154 -16.11 -10.64 6.15
CA TYR A 154 -17.12 -10.39 5.13
C TYR A 154 -18.15 -9.36 5.58
N LEU A 155 -18.58 -8.51 4.64
CA LEU A 155 -19.54 -7.42 4.87
C LEU A 155 -20.99 -7.81 4.64
N SER A 156 -21.26 -8.69 3.67
CA SER A 156 -22.63 -9.02 3.26
C SER A 156 -23.35 -9.84 4.34
N GLN A 157 -24.65 -9.60 4.48
CA GLN A 157 -25.48 -10.35 5.43
C GLN A 157 -25.44 -11.86 5.17
N THR A 158 -25.46 -12.25 3.89
CA THR A 158 -25.44 -13.66 3.47
C THR A 158 -24.12 -14.36 3.72
N SER A 159 -23.01 -13.61 3.86
CA SER A 159 -21.69 -14.17 4.12
C SER A 159 -21.26 -14.07 5.58
N GLN A 160 -22.12 -13.58 6.48
CA GLN A 160 -21.79 -13.50 7.91
C GLN A 160 -21.46 -14.86 8.51
N ILE A 161 -22.08 -15.94 8.00
CA ILE A 161 -21.81 -17.32 8.39
C ILE A 161 -20.36 -17.78 8.14
N TYR A 162 -19.63 -17.08 7.25
CA TYR A 162 -18.23 -17.38 6.94
C TYR A 162 -17.24 -16.56 7.77
N ASN A 163 -17.71 -15.71 8.69
CA ASN A 163 -16.84 -15.02 9.64
C ASN A 163 -16.54 -15.94 10.84
N ASP A 164 -15.75 -16.97 10.59
CA ASP A 164 -15.33 -17.97 11.57
C ASP A 164 -14.10 -17.54 12.41
N ILE A 165 -13.40 -16.51 11.95
CA ILE A 165 -12.30 -15.88 12.70
C ILE A 165 -12.85 -14.78 13.59
N LYS A 166 -12.59 -14.89 14.90
CA LYS A 166 -12.94 -13.83 15.85
C LYS A 166 -12.04 -12.62 15.63
N ILE A 167 -12.66 -11.44 15.55
CA ILE A 167 -11.98 -10.15 15.47
C ILE A 167 -12.39 -9.29 16.66
N ASN A 168 -11.45 -8.52 17.19
CA ASN A 168 -11.78 -7.47 18.15
C ASN A 168 -12.41 -6.28 17.41
N ILE A 169 -13.28 -5.55 18.09
CA ILE A 169 -13.96 -4.36 17.55
C ILE A 169 -14.03 -3.28 18.62
N ASP A 170 -14.09 -2.02 18.20
CA ASP A 170 -14.49 -0.92 19.06
C ASP A 170 -16.02 -0.96 19.27
N HIS A 171 -16.45 -1.21 20.51
CA HIS A 171 -17.86 -1.36 20.83
C HIS A 171 -18.65 -0.05 20.78
N GLU A 172 -18.01 1.09 21.05
CA GLU A 172 -18.66 2.40 21.01
C GLU A 172 -18.92 2.82 19.55
N VAL A 173 -17.92 2.67 18.69
CA VAL A 173 -18.06 2.89 17.24
C VAL A 173 -19.10 1.94 16.66
N TYR A 174 -19.06 0.66 17.02
CA TYR A 174 -20.05 -0.32 16.57
C TYR A 174 -21.47 0.11 16.94
N GLN A 175 -21.72 0.45 18.21
CA GLN A 175 -23.05 0.82 18.67
C GLN A 175 -23.52 2.12 18.03
N THR A 176 -22.63 3.08 17.82
CA THR A 176 -22.92 4.31 17.10
C THR A 176 -23.39 4.03 15.68
N LEU A 177 -22.71 3.14 14.95
CA LEU A 177 -23.09 2.77 13.59
C LEU A 177 -24.43 2.04 13.55
N ILE A 178 -24.67 1.09 14.48
CA ILE A 178 -25.94 0.37 14.58
C ILE A 178 -27.11 1.33 14.90
N ASN A 179 -26.92 2.28 15.80
CA ASN A 179 -27.94 3.27 16.15
C ASN A 179 -28.30 4.21 14.98
N ASN A 180 -27.46 4.27 13.94
CA ASN A 180 -27.67 5.04 12.73
C ASN A 180 -28.01 4.15 11.52
N ASP A 181 -28.63 2.99 11.77
CA ASP A 181 -29.13 2.05 10.75
C ASP A 181 -28.04 1.48 9.82
N CYS A 182 -26.77 1.44 10.25
CA CYS A 182 -25.71 0.79 9.49
C CYS A 182 -25.88 -0.74 9.53
N PRO A 183 -25.79 -1.46 8.39
CA PRO A 183 -25.86 -2.92 8.39
C PRO A 183 -24.79 -3.55 9.27
N GLU A 184 -25.16 -4.56 10.06
CA GLU A 184 -24.30 -5.20 11.06
C GLU A 184 -22.91 -5.61 10.54
N GLY A 185 -22.85 -6.26 9.37
CA GLY A 185 -21.59 -6.67 8.77
C GLY A 185 -20.67 -5.50 8.39
N VAL A 186 -21.25 -4.36 8.02
CA VAL A 186 -20.53 -3.11 7.71
C VAL A 186 -20.11 -2.41 9.00
N ALA A 187 -21.01 -2.30 9.97
CA ALA A 187 -20.74 -1.72 11.28
C ALA A 187 -19.57 -2.43 11.99
N ARG A 188 -19.59 -3.77 11.99
CA ARG A 188 -18.53 -4.61 12.56
C ARG A 188 -17.19 -4.42 11.86
N HIS A 189 -17.19 -4.27 10.54
CA HIS A 189 -15.97 -4.02 9.77
C HIS A 189 -15.34 -2.68 10.13
N PHE A 190 -16.12 -1.60 10.14
CA PHE A 190 -15.59 -0.28 10.53
C PHE A 190 -15.16 -0.27 11.98
N ALA A 191 -15.95 -0.81 12.90
CA ALA A 191 -15.56 -0.93 14.31
C ALA A 191 -14.22 -1.68 14.52
N HIS A 192 -13.91 -2.67 13.67
CA HIS A 192 -12.60 -3.32 13.68
C HIS A 192 -11.47 -2.39 13.18
N LEU A 193 -11.71 -1.63 12.10
CA LEU A 193 -10.72 -0.69 11.55
C LEU A 193 -10.37 0.43 12.54
N PHE A 194 -11.36 0.89 13.30
CA PHE A 194 -11.21 1.99 14.28
C PHE A 194 -10.47 1.60 15.56
N LEU A 195 -10.07 0.33 15.71
CA LEU A 195 -9.11 -0.05 16.75
C LEU A 195 -7.69 0.46 16.50
N ARG A 196 -7.41 1.04 15.33
CA ARG A 196 -6.09 1.56 14.96
C ARG A 196 -6.06 3.07 15.08
N ASP A 197 -4.99 3.57 15.67
CA ASP A 197 -4.72 5.00 15.71
C ASP A 197 -4.36 5.55 14.31
N PRO A 198 -4.69 6.82 14.02
CA PRO A 198 -4.18 7.49 12.83
C PRO A 198 -2.66 7.68 12.93
N LEU A 199 -1.91 7.29 11.90
CA LEU A 199 -0.44 7.41 11.87
C LEU A 199 0.07 8.74 11.31
N TYR A 200 -0.76 9.43 10.52
CA TYR A 200 -0.44 10.69 9.91
C TYR A 200 -1.70 11.55 9.83
N VAL A 201 -1.62 12.74 10.43
CA VAL A 201 -2.68 13.74 10.38
C VAL A 201 -1.99 15.10 10.34
N THR A 202 -2.43 16.00 9.45
CA THR A 202 -1.94 17.38 9.44
C THR A 202 -2.87 18.31 10.21
N ASP A 203 -2.34 19.44 10.67
CA ASP A 203 -3.12 20.43 11.42
C ASP A 203 -4.32 20.93 10.61
N GLU A 204 -4.18 21.10 9.30
CA GLU A 204 -5.26 21.53 8.41
C GLU A 204 -6.38 20.47 8.28
N GLN A 205 -6.07 19.19 8.49
CA GLN A 205 -7.07 18.12 8.49
C GLN A 205 -7.83 18.06 9.82
N VAL A 206 -7.16 18.36 10.94
CA VAL A 206 -7.80 18.40 12.27
C VAL A 206 -8.63 19.66 12.44
N TYR A 207 -8.13 20.79 11.94
CA TYR A 207 -8.76 22.10 12.01
C TYR A 207 -8.98 22.64 10.59
N PRO A 208 -10.01 22.15 9.87
CA PRO A 208 -10.31 22.64 8.54
C PRO A 208 -10.61 24.14 8.63
N THR A 209 -9.73 24.96 8.05
CA THR A 209 -10.05 26.36 7.78
C THR A 209 -11.11 26.33 6.70
N GLY A 210 -12.37 26.60 7.05
CA GLY A 210 -13.49 26.46 6.14
C GLY A 210 -13.32 27.29 4.88
N ASP A 211 -13.23 26.61 3.74
CA ASP A 211 -13.49 27.09 2.38
C ASP A 211 -14.63 26.25 1.78
#